data_AF-A0A7X7LD07-F1
#
_entry.id   AF-A0A7X7LD07-F1
#
_cell.length_a   1.000
_cell.length_b   1.000
_cell.length_c   1.000
_cell.angle_alpha   90.00
_cell.angle_beta   90.00
_cell.angle_gamma   90.00
#
_symmetry.space_group_name_H-M   'P 1'
#
loop_
_entity.id
_entity.type
_entity.pdbx_description
1 polymer ?
#
loop_
_entity_poly.entity_id
_entity_poly.type
_entity_poly.pdbx_seq_one_letter_code
_entity_poly.pdbx_strand_id
1 'polypeptide(L)'
;MISIAPVLISALVAYPGFTDRPMDSNGWIRFMPEADTRIHYVSASGNNSTAKYYLRSDAAVGADPYNPVGPVQAYATLASALTAVRSGYGDWVLLKRGDTWYTTMTRYPNGKSVSQPFLLGAYGQGPRPVLKAGTSSFCAMWTSWSYAAFVGLYIYAHSRDPN
;
A
#
# COMPACT_ATOMS: atom_id res chain seq x y z
N MET A 1 -58.68 0.93 18.90
CA MET A 1 -57.22 1.13 19.11
C MET A 1 -56.50 0.51 17.92
N ILE A 2 -55.95 1.33 17.02
CA ILE A 2 -55.28 0.85 15.79
C ILE A 2 -53.79 0.66 16.14
N SER A 3 -53.33 -0.59 16.08
CA SER A 3 -51.94 -0.97 16.27
C SER A 3 -51.16 -0.69 14.99
N ILE A 4 -50.16 0.20 15.05
CA ILE A 4 -49.24 0.47 13.95
C ILE A 4 -48.03 -0.45 14.15
N ALA A 5 -47.88 -1.45 13.27
CA ALA A 5 -46.68 -2.28 13.25
C ALA A 5 -45.48 -1.47 12.71
N PRO A 6 -44.30 -1.55 13.32
CA PRO A 6 -43.12 -0.87 12.81
C PRO A 6 -42.64 -1.54 11.51
N VAL A 7 -42.51 -0.74 10.44
CA VAL A 7 -41.86 -1.17 9.20
C VAL A 7 -40.35 -1.20 9.47
N LEU A 8 -39.78 -2.41 9.55
CA LEU A 8 -38.34 -2.60 9.53
C LEU A 8 -37.82 -2.23 8.13
N ILE A 9 -37.26 -1.03 8.00
CA ILE A 9 -36.45 -0.66 6.83
C ILE A 9 -35.10 -1.36 7.01
N SER A 10 -34.97 -2.56 6.46
CA SER A 10 -33.66 -3.18 6.25
C SER A 10 -32.92 -2.35 5.21
N ALA A 11 -32.03 -1.45 5.66
CA ALA A 11 -31.09 -0.83 4.77
C ALA A 11 -30.17 -1.93 4.21
N LEU A 12 -30.26 -2.17 2.90
CA LEU A 12 -29.26 -2.95 2.19
C LEU A 12 -27.95 -2.16 2.28
N VAL A 13 -27.10 -2.48 3.25
CA VAL A 13 -25.74 -1.96 3.29
C VAL A 13 -25.00 -2.67 2.17
N ALA A 14 -24.91 -2.01 1.01
CA ALA A 14 -23.94 -2.41 -0.01
C ALA A 14 -22.56 -2.25 0.63
N TYR A 15 -21.88 -3.36 0.89
CA TYR A 15 -20.47 -3.30 1.24
C TYR A 15 -19.76 -2.83 -0.03
N PRO A 16 -19.09 -1.65 -0.01
CA PRO A 16 -18.38 -1.19 -1.18
C PRO A 16 -17.40 -2.28 -1.60
N GLY A 17 -17.66 -2.87 -2.75
CA GLY A 17 -16.84 -3.92 -3.31
C GLY A 17 -15.59 -3.32 -3.95
N PHE A 18 -14.66 -4.18 -4.36
CA PHE A 18 -13.52 -3.75 -5.18
C PHE A 18 -13.97 -3.03 -6.47
N THR A 19 -15.19 -3.34 -6.96
CA THR A 19 -15.80 -2.77 -8.16
C THR A 19 -16.29 -1.33 -8.02
N ASP A 20 -16.48 -0.82 -6.79
CA ASP A 20 -17.04 0.51 -6.55
C ASP A 20 -15.96 1.59 -6.40
N ARG A 21 -14.70 1.23 -6.68
CA ARG A 21 -13.57 2.15 -6.54
C ARG A 21 -13.43 3.05 -7.77
N PRO A 22 -12.95 4.28 -7.59
CA PRO A 22 -12.54 5.12 -8.71
C PRO A 22 -11.52 4.37 -9.56
N MET A 23 -11.85 4.15 -10.83
CA MET A 23 -10.93 3.60 -11.82
C MET A 23 -10.39 4.74 -12.70
N ASP A 24 -9.20 4.54 -13.23
CA ASP A 24 -8.71 5.39 -14.32
C ASP A 24 -9.39 5.04 -15.66
N SER A 25 -9.06 5.78 -16.72
CA SER A 25 -9.63 5.58 -18.05
C SER A 25 -9.33 4.20 -18.64
N ASN A 26 -8.38 3.46 -18.08
CA ASN A 26 -7.96 2.13 -18.53
C ASN A 26 -8.57 1.02 -17.64
N GLY A 27 -9.45 1.37 -16.70
CA GLY A 27 -10.11 0.42 -15.81
C GLY A 27 -9.24 -0.02 -14.62
N TRP A 28 -8.12 0.63 -14.35
CA TRP A 28 -7.31 0.33 -13.17
C TRP A 28 -7.80 1.09 -11.95
N ILE A 29 -7.84 0.41 -10.80
CA ILE A 29 -8.18 1.08 -9.55
C ILE A 29 -7.16 2.16 -9.23
N ARG A 30 -7.69 3.35 -8.97
CA ARG A 30 -6.93 4.48 -8.46
C ARG A 30 -6.99 4.47 -6.94
N PHE A 31 -5.85 4.16 -6.32
CA PHE A 31 -5.69 4.31 -4.88
C PHE A 31 -5.43 5.78 -4.57
N MET A 32 -6.16 6.32 -3.59
CA MET A 32 -5.96 7.67 -3.05
C MET A 32 -5.80 7.56 -1.54
N PRO A 33 -4.81 8.24 -0.92
CA PRO A 33 -4.63 8.19 0.51
C PRO A 33 -5.73 9.04 1.17
N GLU A 34 -6.29 8.53 2.26
CA GLU A 34 -7.21 9.32 3.09
C GLU A 34 -6.44 10.31 3.95
N ALA A 35 -7.14 11.22 4.62
CA ALA A 35 -6.50 12.22 5.48
C ALA A 35 -5.61 11.61 6.57
N ASP A 36 -5.95 10.41 7.06
CA ASP A 36 -5.21 9.69 8.10
C ASP A 36 -4.21 8.65 7.57
N THR A 37 -4.11 8.46 6.25
CA THR A 37 -3.17 7.52 5.62
C THR A 37 -1.74 7.98 5.82
N ARG A 38 -0.92 7.15 6.47
CA ARG A 38 0.53 7.36 6.54
C ARG A 38 1.20 6.78 5.32
N ILE A 39 1.99 7.62 4.65
CA ILE A 39 2.75 7.27 3.45
C ILE A 39 4.22 7.13 3.84
N HIS A 40 4.75 5.91 3.70
CA HIS A 40 6.13 5.56 4.01
C HIS A 40 6.90 5.37 2.71
N TYR A 41 7.75 6.33 2.34
CA TYR A 41 8.63 6.21 1.17
C TYR A 41 9.84 5.33 1.49
N VAL A 42 10.27 4.51 0.54
CA VAL A 42 11.43 3.61 0.68
C VAL A 42 12.35 3.77 -0.51
N SER A 43 13.65 3.96 -0.27
CA SER A 43 14.66 4.03 -1.32
C SER A 43 15.99 3.44 -0.86
N ALA A 44 16.72 2.80 -1.79
CA ALA A 44 18.03 2.22 -1.52
C ALA A 44 19.05 3.28 -1.05
N SER A 45 18.82 4.56 -1.39
CA SER A 45 19.57 5.72 -0.90
C SER A 45 18.91 6.41 0.30
N GLY A 46 17.95 5.76 0.96
CA GLY A 46 17.24 6.29 2.13
C GLY A 46 18.06 6.23 3.42
N ASN A 47 17.45 6.65 4.54
CA ASN A 47 18.09 6.60 5.86
C ASN A 47 17.07 6.30 6.96
N ASN A 48 17.15 5.11 7.56
CA ASN A 48 16.20 4.65 8.57
C ASN A 48 16.15 5.53 9.84
N SER A 49 17.24 6.19 10.21
CA SER A 49 17.31 7.03 11.41
C SER A 49 16.62 8.38 11.25
N THR A 50 16.43 8.83 10.02
CA THR A 50 15.80 10.13 9.71
C THR A 50 14.49 9.99 8.92
N ALA A 51 14.17 8.78 8.48
CA ALA A 51 12.95 8.49 7.75
C ALA A 51 11.72 8.79 8.59
N LYS A 52 10.68 9.29 7.93
CA LYS A 52 9.38 9.58 8.54
C LYS A 52 8.25 9.22 7.59
N TYR A 53 7.05 9.10 8.14
CA TYR A 53 5.85 9.04 7.33
C TYR A 53 5.42 10.44 6.89
N TYR A 54 4.61 10.48 5.84
CA TYR A 54 3.94 11.68 5.34
C TYR A 54 2.43 11.47 5.31
N LEU A 55 1.67 12.55 5.38
CA LEU A 55 0.25 12.60 5.09
C LEU A 55 0.04 13.18 3.68
N ARG A 56 -1.15 12.96 3.11
CA ARG A 56 -1.52 13.54 1.80
C ARG A 56 -1.40 15.07 1.77
N SER A 57 -1.59 15.74 2.91
CA SER A 57 -1.52 17.19 3.04
C SER A 57 -0.11 17.74 3.15
N ASP A 58 0.92 16.89 3.31
CA ASP A 58 2.29 17.37 3.44
C ASP A 58 2.79 17.98 2.13
N ALA A 59 3.38 19.18 2.21
CA ALA A 59 3.84 19.92 1.04
C ALA A 59 4.86 19.15 0.18
N ALA A 60 5.68 18.29 0.80
CA ALA A 60 6.64 17.45 0.08
C ALA A 60 5.96 16.39 -0.81
N VAL A 61 4.75 15.97 -0.47
CA VAL A 61 3.97 14.99 -1.23
C VAL A 61 3.30 15.66 -2.43
N GLY A 62 2.70 16.84 -2.23
CA GLY A 62 1.95 17.52 -3.29
C GLY A 62 0.65 16.79 -3.66
N ALA A 63 0.18 16.99 -4.89
CA ALA A 63 -1.11 16.45 -5.33
C ALA A 63 -1.09 14.94 -5.61
N ASP A 64 0.08 14.39 -5.95
CA ASP A 64 0.24 12.99 -6.31
C ASP A 64 1.29 12.30 -5.42
N PRO A 65 0.89 11.39 -4.51
CA PRO A 65 1.83 10.68 -3.65
C PRO A 65 2.75 9.71 -4.39
N TYR A 66 2.43 9.35 -5.63
CA TYR A 66 3.34 8.56 -6.46
C TYR A 66 4.45 9.42 -7.10
N ASN A 67 4.31 10.74 -7.08
CA ASN A 67 5.25 11.70 -7.64
C ASN A 67 5.44 12.89 -6.67
N PRO A 68 6.11 12.66 -5.52
CA PRO A 68 6.31 13.71 -4.53
C PRO A 68 7.07 14.90 -5.15
N VAL A 69 6.60 16.11 -4.87
CA VAL A 69 7.16 17.36 -5.42
C VAL A 69 8.36 17.88 -4.64
N GLY A 70 8.53 17.44 -3.39
CA GLY A 70 9.65 17.81 -2.52
C GLY A 70 10.54 16.63 -2.15
N PRO A 71 11.68 16.89 -1.49
CA PRO A 71 12.54 15.82 -0.99
C PRO A 71 11.80 15.01 0.08
N VAL A 72 11.75 13.69 -0.10
CA VAL A 72 11.17 12.76 0.89
C VAL A 72 12.27 12.06 1.68
N GLN A 73 12.15 12.11 3.00
CA GLN A 73 12.97 11.34 3.94
C GLN A 73 12.53 9.87 3.94
N ALA A 74 13.04 9.11 2.97
CA ALA A 74 12.68 7.71 2.76
C ALA A 74 13.43 6.76 3.70
N TYR A 75 12.76 5.66 4.08
CA TYR A 75 13.39 4.52 4.74
C TYR A 75 14.42 3.87 3.80
N ALA A 76 15.55 3.45 4.37
CA ALA A 76 16.59 2.73 3.64
C ALA A 76 16.22 1.26 3.39
N THR A 77 15.28 0.71 4.16
CA THR A 77 14.87 -0.70 4.03
C THR A 77 13.35 -0.85 4.06
N LEU A 78 12.86 -1.83 3.30
CA LEU A 78 11.44 -2.22 3.33
C LEU A 78 11.01 -2.69 4.73
N ALA A 79 11.86 -3.45 5.43
CA ALA A 79 11.56 -3.96 6.76
C ALA A 79 11.32 -2.84 7.78
N SER A 80 12.15 -1.79 7.79
CA SER A 80 11.96 -0.64 8.68
C SER A 80 10.66 0.11 8.39
N ALA A 81 10.32 0.30 7.11
CA ALA A 81 9.05 0.90 6.72
C ALA A 81 7.86 0.05 7.19
N LEU A 82 7.92 -1.26 7.01
CA LEU A 82 6.87 -2.19 7.44
C LEU A 82 6.68 -2.23 8.95
N THR A 83 7.74 -2.05 9.76
CA THR A 83 7.59 -1.92 11.22
C THR A 83 6.87 -0.63 11.62
N ALA A 84 7.04 0.45 10.85
CA ALA A 84 6.38 1.73 11.12
C ALA A 84 4.89 1.78 10.72
N VAL A 85 4.43 0.83 9.88
CA VAL A 85 3.04 0.72 9.43
C VAL A 85 2.12 0.24 10.54
N ARG A 86 0.98 0.90 10.70
CA ARG A 86 -0.08 0.49 11.63
C ARG A 86 -0.96 -0.58 11.00
N SER A 87 -1.10 -1.73 11.67
CA SER A 87 -2.05 -2.76 11.22
C SER A 87 -3.49 -2.33 11.51
N GLY A 88 -4.41 -2.60 10.59
CA GLY A 88 -5.81 -2.15 10.64
C GLY A 88 -6.03 -0.72 10.13
N TYR A 89 -5.02 -0.11 9.51
CA TYR A 89 -5.08 1.24 8.92
C TYR A 89 -4.78 1.19 7.42
N GLY A 90 -5.23 2.19 6.68
CA GLY A 90 -4.94 2.35 5.25
C GLY A 90 -3.56 2.96 4.99
N ASP A 91 -2.52 2.46 5.67
CA ASP A 91 -1.14 2.94 5.57
C ASP A 91 -0.46 2.40 4.31
N TRP A 92 0.43 3.21 3.72
CA TRP A 92 1.05 2.95 2.42
C TRP A 92 2.55 2.84 2.55
N VAL A 93 3.15 1.91 1.81
CA VAL A 93 4.60 1.78 1.64
C VAL A 93 4.89 1.87 0.15
N LEU A 94 5.64 2.91 -0.25
CA LEU A 94 5.97 3.16 -1.65
C LEU A 94 7.47 2.99 -1.88
N LEU A 95 7.85 2.04 -2.74
CA LEU A 95 9.24 1.79 -3.11
C LEU A 95 9.64 2.64 -4.32
N LYS A 96 10.83 3.23 -4.29
CA LYS A 96 11.30 4.08 -5.38
C LYS A 96 11.51 3.26 -6.64
N ARG A 97 10.97 3.73 -7.76
CA ARG A 97 11.23 3.15 -9.10
C ARG A 97 12.73 3.19 -9.42
N GLY A 98 13.20 2.15 -10.11
CA GLY A 98 14.63 1.92 -10.36
C GLY A 98 15.37 1.16 -9.26
N ASP A 99 14.89 1.18 -8.01
CA ASP A 99 15.58 0.50 -6.91
C ASP A 99 15.36 -1.02 -6.93
N THR A 100 16.37 -1.77 -6.50
CA THR A 100 16.34 -3.23 -6.35
C THR A 100 16.50 -3.62 -4.89
N TRP A 101 15.69 -4.58 -4.45
CA TRP A 101 15.55 -4.98 -3.05
C TRP A 101 15.79 -6.48 -2.92
N TYR A 102 16.70 -6.89 -2.03
CA TYR A 102 16.91 -8.28 -1.66
C TYR A 102 16.18 -8.53 -0.34
N THR A 103 14.90 -8.89 -0.42
CA THR A 103 14.03 -8.94 0.75
C THR A 103 12.84 -9.87 0.52
N THR A 104 12.32 -10.36 1.63
CA THR A 104 10.97 -10.93 1.74
C THR A 104 10.12 -10.01 2.61
N MET A 105 8.80 -10.20 2.57
CA MET A 105 7.90 -9.61 3.56
C MET A 105 7.63 -10.67 4.62
N THR A 106 8.05 -10.41 5.87
CA THR A 106 7.76 -11.29 7.01
C THR A 106 6.62 -10.76 7.89
N ARG A 107 6.28 -9.48 7.73
CA ARG A 107 5.14 -8.82 8.37
C ARG A 107 4.14 -8.40 7.31
N TYR A 108 2.86 -8.67 7.58
CA TYR A 108 1.76 -8.43 6.67
C TYR A 108 0.70 -7.58 7.35
N PRO A 109 0.75 -6.24 7.19
CA PRO A 109 -0.24 -5.37 7.80
C PRO A 109 -1.59 -5.54 7.13
N ASN A 110 -2.65 -5.65 7.93
CA ASN A 110 -4.00 -5.60 7.41
C ASN A 110 -4.38 -4.15 7.13
N GLY A 111 -5.09 -3.91 6.03
CA GLY A 111 -5.74 -2.63 5.81
C GLY A 111 -6.95 -2.45 6.72
N LYS A 112 -7.51 -1.24 6.67
CA LYS A 112 -8.70 -0.89 7.45
C LYS A 112 -9.99 -1.37 6.79
N SER A 113 -10.07 -1.25 5.46
CA SER A 113 -11.26 -1.55 4.67
C SER A 113 -10.91 -1.67 3.18
N VAL A 114 -11.90 -2.04 2.35
CA VAL A 114 -11.76 -2.06 0.89
C VAL A 114 -11.34 -0.70 0.31
N SER A 115 -11.85 0.40 0.88
CA SER A 115 -11.51 1.76 0.47
C SER A 115 -10.17 2.25 1.05
N GLN A 116 -9.79 1.77 2.23
CA GLN A 116 -8.54 2.10 2.94
C GLN A 116 -7.66 0.86 3.14
N PRO A 117 -7.16 0.23 2.04
CA PRO A 117 -6.29 -0.93 2.17
C PRO A 117 -4.88 -0.52 2.59
N PHE A 118 -4.13 -1.48 3.14
CA PHE A 118 -2.68 -1.39 3.12
C PHE A 118 -2.21 -1.43 1.66
N LEU A 119 -1.35 -0.50 1.26
CA LEU A 119 -0.82 -0.45 -0.11
C LEU A 119 0.70 -0.64 -0.08
N LEU A 120 1.19 -1.68 -0.77
CA LEU A 120 2.59 -1.77 -1.18
C LEU A 120 2.68 -1.36 -2.65
N GLY A 121 3.29 -0.21 -2.91
CA GLY A 121 3.30 0.42 -4.24
C GLY A 121 4.69 0.91 -4.66
N ALA A 122 4.73 1.67 -5.74
CA ALA A 122 5.93 2.29 -6.25
C ALA A 122 5.76 3.79 -6.46
N TYR A 123 6.81 4.59 -6.24
CA TYR A 123 6.82 6.04 -6.49
C TYR A 123 8.02 6.47 -7.33
N GLY A 124 7.94 7.68 -7.87
CA GLY A 124 8.94 8.25 -8.76
C GLY A 124 8.82 7.74 -10.18
N GLN A 125 9.86 7.98 -10.97
CA GLN A 125 9.93 7.71 -12.40
C GLN A 125 10.89 6.54 -12.69
N GLY A 126 10.73 5.91 -13.85
CA GLY A 126 11.59 4.81 -14.31
C GLY A 126 10.95 3.42 -14.17
N PRO A 127 11.75 2.34 -14.22
CA PRO A 127 11.23 0.98 -14.18
C PRO A 127 10.63 0.62 -12.81
N ARG A 128 9.76 -0.40 -12.77
CA ARG A 128 9.19 -0.91 -11.51
C ARG A 128 10.31 -1.31 -10.54
N PRO A 129 10.17 -1.02 -9.23
CA PRO A 129 11.11 -1.53 -8.24
C PRO A 129 11.12 -3.06 -8.27
N VAL A 130 12.32 -3.62 -8.18
CA VAL A 130 12.56 -5.05 -8.28
C VAL A 130 12.72 -5.64 -6.89
N LEU A 131 11.91 -6.64 -6.52
CA LEU A 131 11.96 -7.33 -5.25
C LEU A 131 12.39 -8.79 -5.47
N LYS A 132 13.60 -9.08 -5.03
CA LYS A 132 14.30 -10.36 -5.14
C LYS A 132 14.12 -11.15 -3.85
N ALA A 133 13.23 -12.15 -3.88
CA ALA A 133 12.81 -12.89 -2.69
C ALA A 133 13.69 -14.11 -2.31
N GLY A 134 14.78 -14.35 -3.04
CA GLY A 134 15.64 -15.53 -2.88
C GLY A 134 14.88 -16.84 -3.09
N THR A 135 15.19 -17.84 -2.26
CA THR A 135 14.53 -19.14 -2.24
C THR A 135 13.22 -19.13 -1.44
N SER A 136 12.92 -18.02 -0.77
CA SER A 136 11.77 -17.83 0.10
C SER A 136 10.57 -17.25 -0.66
N SER A 137 9.38 -17.38 -0.09
CA SER A 137 8.19 -16.68 -0.59
C SER A 137 8.28 -15.20 -0.25
N PHE A 138 8.02 -14.32 -1.22
CA PHE A 138 7.88 -12.88 -0.96
C PHE A 138 6.66 -12.59 -0.07
N CYS A 139 5.57 -13.30 -0.36
CA CYS A 139 4.28 -13.22 0.29
C CYS A 139 3.77 -14.65 0.50
N ALA A 140 3.54 -15.07 1.74
CA ALA A 140 2.96 -16.37 2.06
C ALA A 140 1.46 -16.22 2.34
N MET A 141 0.61 -16.86 1.53
CA MET A 141 -0.86 -16.74 1.60
C MET A 141 -1.51 -17.51 2.77
N TRP A 142 -0.71 -18.15 3.63
CA TRP A 142 -1.18 -18.98 4.75
C TRP A 142 -1.48 -18.19 6.03
N THR A 143 -1.42 -16.86 5.97
CA THR A 143 -1.69 -15.96 7.09
C THR A 143 -2.93 -15.12 6.79
N SER A 144 -3.71 -14.77 7.82
CA SER A 144 -4.94 -14.00 7.69
C SER A 144 -4.66 -12.56 7.22
N TRP A 145 -4.75 -12.33 5.91
CA TRP A 145 -4.63 -11.01 5.29
C TRP A 145 -6.00 -10.46 4.95
N SER A 146 -6.18 -9.18 5.24
CA SER A 146 -7.38 -8.44 4.88
C SER A 146 -6.99 -7.07 4.33
N TYR A 147 -7.64 -6.69 3.24
CA TYR A 147 -7.57 -5.35 2.66
C TYR A 147 -6.13 -4.90 2.34
N ALA A 148 -5.43 -5.65 1.49
CA ALA A 148 -4.08 -5.31 1.03
C ALA A 148 -4.03 -5.22 -0.51
N ALA A 149 -3.20 -4.33 -1.04
CA ALA A 149 -2.98 -4.15 -2.47
C ALA A 149 -1.48 -4.04 -2.78
N PHE A 150 -1.06 -4.68 -3.88
CA PHE A 150 0.31 -4.68 -4.38
C PHE A 150 0.30 -4.15 -5.82
N VAL A 151 0.91 -3.00 -6.05
CA VAL A 151 0.73 -2.27 -7.32
C VAL A 151 2.06 -1.78 -7.87
N GLY A 152 2.30 -2.06 -9.16
CA GLY A 152 3.44 -1.49 -9.89
C GLY A 152 4.81 -2.02 -9.45
N LEU A 153 4.86 -3.22 -8.88
CA LEU A 153 6.07 -3.90 -8.40
C LEU A 153 6.51 -5.00 -9.39
N TYR A 154 7.79 -5.34 -9.39
CA TYR A 154 8.30 -6.55 -10.03
C TYR A 154 8.87 -7.48 -8.95
N ILE A 155 8.15 -8.56 -8.64
CA ILE A 155 8.50 -9.48 -7.55
C ILE A 155 8.85 -10.83 -8.16
N TYR A 156 10.02 -11.36 -7.85
CA TYR A 156 10.42 -12.68 -8.38
C TYR A 156 11.41 -13.43 -7.47
N ALA A 157 11.35 -14.77 -7.56
CA ALA A 157 12.25 -15.68 -6.86
C ALA A 157 13.56 -15.83 -7.64
N HIS A 158 14.39 -14.78 -7.64
CA HIS A 158 15.59 -14.69 -8.47
C HIS A 158 16.61 -15.84 -8.34
N SER A 159 16.60 -16.61 -7.25
CA SER A 159 17.48 -17.77 -7.08
C SER A 159 16.88 -19.07 -7.61
N ARG A 160 15.66 -19.03 -8.18
CA ARG A 160 14.96 -20.14 -8.83
C ARG A 160 14.68 -19.85 -10.30
N ASP A 161 15.20 -18.73 -10.80
CA ASP A 161 15.13 -18.36 -12.21
C ASP A 161 16.19 -19.18 -12.96
N PRO A 162 15.78 -20.18 -13.77
CA PRO A 162 16.74 -21.03 -14.47
C PRO A 162 17.39 -20.21 -15.59
N ASN A 163 18.67 -19.90 -15.44
CA ASN A 163 19.52 -19.51 -16.57
C ASN A 163 19.92 -20.75 -17.36
#